data_AF-A0A1C7NJ56-F1
#
_entry.id   AF-A0A1C7NJ56-F1
#
_cell.length_a   1.000
_cell.length_b   1.000
_cell.length_c   1.000
_cell.angle_alpha   90.00
_cell.angle_beta   90.00
_cell.angle_gamma   90.00
#
_symmetry.space_group_name_H-M   'P 1'
#
loop_
_entity.id
_entity.type
_entity.pdbx_description
1 polymer ?
#
loop_
_entity_poly.entity_id
_entity_poly.type
_entity_poly.pdbx_seq_one_letter_code
_entity_poly.pdbx_strand_id
1 'polypeptide(L)'
;MKIQGPENCRYECMQKITDYSIQHHKTIYQYFGKWPFYRAFGIQEPASVLFSIGNGLVQAYAFMQLWRHVPSTYFLRPWMLLYTIIGTLQVLVWIGWYAQQKADPDAVNRSYAHLAVISGVGVSLALCLELFDFPPLWRVFDAHSLWHLSTIPLTAIWYQFLLEDMRFETGLQHHPIPSIP
;
A
#
# COMPACT_ATOMS: atom_id res chain seq x y z
N MET A 1 -8.88 37.54 8.78
CA MET A 1 -7.61 37.11 8.17
C MET A 1 -7.22 35.78 8.82
N LYS A 2 -7.47 34.63 8.16
CA LYS A 2 -7.08 33.32 8.71
C LYS A 2 -5.57 33.19 8.55
N ILE A 3 -4.83 33.09 9.65
CA ILE A 3 -3.41 32.80 9.64
C ILE A 3 -3.28 31.33 9.16
N GLN A 4 -2.86 31.12 7.91
CA GLN A 4 -2.58 29.78 7.40
C GLN A 4 -1.38 29.22 8.17
N GLY A 5 -1.54 28.07 8.83
CA GLY A 5 -0.41 27.37 9.44
C GLY A 5 0.64 26.94 8.40
N PRO A 6 1.91 26.74 8.80
CA PRO A 6 3.02 26.44 7.89
C PRO A 6 2.78 25.22 6.99
N GLU A 7 2.05 24.21 7.46
CA GLU A 7 1.69 23.01 6.70
C GLU A 7 0.70 23.26 5.55
N ASN A 8 -0.23 24.21 5.70
CA ASN A 8 -1.16 24.58 4.63
C ASN A 8 -0.47 25.39 3.54
N CYS A 9 0.50 26.25 3.92
CA CYS A 9 1.32 26.98 2.97
C CYS A 9 2.17 26.03 2.10
N ARG A 10 2.79 25.02 2.72
CA ARG A 10 3.54 23.97 1.99
C ARG A 10 2.67 23.19 1.02
N TYR A 11 1.47 22.81 1.44
CA TYR A 11 0.51 22.10 0.60
C TYR A 11 0.08 22.92 -0.62
N GLU A 12 -0.32 24.17 -0.42
CA GLU A 12 -0.77 25.05 -1.51
C GLU A 12 0.36 25.39 -2.48
N CYS A 13 1.57 25.62 -1.97
CA CYS A 13 2.76 25.84 -2.80
C CYS A 13 3.04 24.62 -3.68
N MET A 14 3.05 23.42 -3.09
CA MET A 14 3.22 22.16 -3.81
C MET A 14 2.16 21.97 -4.91
N GLN A 15 0.88 22.21 -4.60
CA GLN A 15 -0.21 22.09 -5.55
C GLN A 15 -0.09 23.11 -6.70
N LYS A 16 0.20 24.38 -6.41
CA LYS A 16 0.39 25.41 -7.45
C LYS A 16 1.53 25.11 -8.40
N ILE A 17 2.66 24.62 -7.90
CA ILE A 17 3.80 24.25 -8.76
C ILE A 17 3.44 23.02 -9.59
N THR A 18 2.72 22.06 -9.01
CA THR A 18 2.24 20.87 -9.73
C THR A 18 1.29 21.26 -10.86
N ASP A 19 0.30 22.11 -10.60
CA ASP A 19 -0.65 22.61 -11.59
C ASP A 19 0.05 23.34 -12.74
N TYR A 20 1.05 24.17 -12.41
CA TYR A 20 1.89 24.84 -13.41
C TYR A 20 2.66 23.83 -14.27
N SER A 21 3.26 22.81 -13.66
CA SER A 21 3.98 21.76 -14.40
C SER A 21 3.05 20.98 -15.33
N ILE A 22 1.84 20.63 -14.87
CA ILE A 22 0.83 19.94 -15.69
C ILE A 22 0.43 20.80 -16.90
N GLN A 23 0.13 22.08 -16.70
CA GLN A 23 -0.26 22.99 -17.79
C GLN A 23 0.85 23.13 -18.84
N HIS A 24 2.10 23.17 -18.40
CA HIS A 24 3.25 23.29 -19.29
C HIS A 24 3.86 21.96 -19.73
N HIS A 25 3.18 20.84 -19.47
CA HIS A 25 3.62 19.49 -19.87
C HIS A 25 5.05 19.17 -19.38
N LYS A 26 5.38 19.69 -18.19
CA LYS A 26 6.66 19.45 -17.50
C LYS A 26 6.50 18.27 -16.55
N THR A 27 7.63 17.63 -16.24
CA THR A 27 7.69 16.53 -15.29
C THR A 27 7.14 16.95 -13.93
N ILE A 28 6.33 16.08 -13.33
CA ILE A 28 5.83 16.26 -11.97
C ILE A 28 6.92 15.76 -11.01
N TYR A 29 7.29 16.58 -10.04
CA TYR A 29 8.31 16.26 -9.05
C TYR A 29 7.68 15.81 -7.73
N GLN A 30 8.43 15.03 -6.95
CA GLN A 30 8.10 14.79 -5.55
C GLN A 30 8.61 15.97 -4.71
N TYR A 31 7.79 16.42 -3.76
CA TYR A 31 8.11 17.53 -2.87
C TYR A 31 8.27 16.98 -1.45
N PHE A 32 9.47 17.14 -0.87
CA PHE A 32 9.79 16.61 0.47
C PHE A 32 9.55 15.09 0.60
N GLY A 33 9.78 14.34 -0.49
CA GLY A 33 9.56 12.89 -0.54
C GLY A 33 8.08 12.47 -0.59
N LYS A 34 7.16 13.39 -0.94
CA LYS A 34 5.73 13.09 -1.13
C LYS A 34 5.26 13.51 -2.51
N TRP A 35 4.32 12.75 -3.08
CA TRP A 35 3.59 13.13 -4.28
C TRP A 35 2.48 14.15 -3.96
N PRO A 36 2.08 15.00 -4.93
CA PRO A 36 1.12 16.08 -4.70
C PRO A 36 -0.34 15.58 -4.66
N PHE A 37 -0.70 14.81 -3.63
CA PHE A 37 -2.06 14.28 -3.46
C PHE A 37 -3.08 15.35 -3.06
N TYR A 38 -4.32 15.21 -3.51
CA TYR A 38 -5.43 16.04 -3.04
C TYR A 38 -5.86 15.63 -1.62
N ARG A 39 -5.99 16.60 -0.72
CA ARG A 39 -6.53 16.41 0.64
C ARG A 39 -8.04 16.54 0.59
N ALA A 40 -8.77 15.65 1.26
CA ALA A 40 -10.22 15.70 1.38
C ALA A 40 -10.64 15.42 2.82
N PHE A 41 -11.57 16.21 3.38
CA PHE A 41 -12.11 16.01 4.73
C PHE A 41 -11.06 15.90 5.86
N GLY A 42 -9.93 16.59 5.73
CA GLY A 42 -8.83 16.51 6.70
C GLY A 42 -7.93 15.28 6.55
N ILE A 43 -8.22 14.39 5.60
CA ILE A 43 -7.42 13.22 5.28
C ILE A 43 -6.32 13.61 4.29
N GLN A 44 -5.08 13.24 4.62
CA GLN A 44 -3.91 13.55 3.82
C GLN A 44 -3.76 12.67 2.58
N GLU A 45 -4.23 11.42 2.63
CA GLU A 45 -4.17 10.43 1.55
C GLU A 45 -5.52 9.67 1.43
N PRO A 46 -6.58 10.32 0.91
CA PRO A 46 -7.94 9.77 0.94
C PRO A 46 -8.08 8.45 0.16
N ALA A 47 -7.35 8.29 -0.95
CA ALA A 47 -7.35 7.04 -1.72
C ALA A 47 -6.75 5.87 -0.92
N SER A 48 -5.61 6.07 -0.25
CA SER A 48 -4.96 5.05 0.59
C SER A 48 -5.86 4.58 1.74
N VAL A 49 -6.56 5.52 2.38
CA VAL A 49 -7.54 5.21 3.43
C VAL A 49 -8.72 4.40 2.87
N LEU A 50 -9.27 4.83 1.73
CA LEU A 50 -10.41 4.16 1.10
C LEU A 50 -10.05 2.73 0.65
N PHE A 51 -8.87 2.53 0.05
CA PHE A 51 -8.40 1.20 -0.35
C PHE A 51 -8.10 0.31 0.86
N SER A 52 -7.61 0.86 1.97
CA SER A 52 -7.39 0.10 3.22
C SER A 52 -8.70 -0.38 3.83
N ILE A 53 -9.75 0.47 3.82
CA ILE A 53 -11.10 0.08 4.25
C ILE A 53 -11.66 -1.00 3.32
N GLY A 54 -11.55 -0.82 1.99
CA GLY A 54 -11.99 -1.81 1.01
C GLY A 54 -11.30 -3.17 1.22
N ASN A 55 -10.00 -3.16 1.47
CA ASN A 55 -9.23 -4.37 1.75
C ASN A 55 -9.72 -5.09 3.01
N GLY A 56 -9.99 -4.34 4.09
CA GLY A 56 -10.55 -4.90 5.32
C GLY A 56 -11.94 -5.51 5.13
N LEU A 57 -12.80 -4.87 4.33
CA LEU A 57 -14.14 -5.39 4.01
C LEU A 57 -14.09 -6.68 3.19
N VAL A 58 -13.19 -6.76 2.21
CA VAL A 58 -13.04 -7.99 1.40
C VAL A 58 -12.50 -9.13 2.25
N GLN A 59 -11.53 -8.88 3.13
CA GLN A 59 -11.02 -9.89 4.06
C GLN A 59 -12.09 -10.37 5.05
N ALA A 60 -12.90 -9.45 5.59
CA ALA A 60 -14.03 -9.81 6.45
C ALA A 60 -15.07 -10.66 5.71
N TYR A 61 -15.39 -10.30 4.47
CA TYR A 61 -16.29 -11.06 3.61
C TYR A 61 -15.73 -12.47 3.31
N ALA A 62 -14.47 -12.58 2.89
CA ALA A 62 -13.81 -13.86 2.61
C ALA A 62 -13.79 -14.77 3.86
N PHE A 63 -13.45 -14.22 5.02
CA PHE A 63 -13.50 -14.94 6.30
C PHE A 63 -14.92 -15.46 6.59
N MET A 64 -15.93 -14.62 6.44
CA MET A 64 -17.33 -15.01 6.63
C MET A 64 -17.75 -16.13 5.65
N GLN A 65 -17.32 -16.05 4.39
CA GLN A 65 -17.65 -17.07 3.40
C GLN A 65 -17.00 -18.42 3.72
N LEU A 66 -15.72 -18.42 4.07
CA LEU A 66 -15.01 -19.62 4.52
C LEU A 66 -15.66 -20.22 5.76
N TRP A 67 -16.05 -19.38 6.72
CA TRP A 67 -16.68 -19.83 7.96
C TRP A 67 -18.04 -20.48 7.74
N ARG A 68 -18.84 -19.97 6.79
CA ARG A 68 -20.21 -20.42 6.51
C ARG A 68 -20.28 -21.61 5.55
N HIS A 69 -19.43 -21.65 4.52
CA HIS A 69 -19.56 -22.61 3.43
C HIS A 69 -18.59 -23.79 3.49
N VAL A 70 -17.45 -23.67 4.19
CA VAL A 70 -16.49 -24.78 4.30
C VAL A 70 -16.86 -25.66 5.48
N PRO A 71 -17.18 -26.96 5.28
CA PRO A 71 -17.59 -27.83 6.38
C PRO A 71 -16.45 -28.08 7.37
N SER A 72 -16.78 -28.25 8.65
CA SER A 72 -15.79 -28.43 9.73
C SER A 72 -14.97 -29.72 9.59
N THR A 73 -15.48 -30.66 8.81
CA THR A 73 -14.81 -31.92 8.45
C THR A 73 -13.74 -31.76 7.37
N TYR A 74 -13.67 -30.61 6.70
CA TYR A 74 -12.67 -30.37 5.65
C TYR A 74 -11.29 -30.13 6.26
N PHE A 75 -10.34 -31.00 5.93
CA PHE A 75 -8.98 -31.00 6.48
C PHE A 75 -8.25 -29.65 6.36
N LEU A 76 -8.46 -28.90 5.26
CA LEU A 76 -7.78 -27.62 5.04
C LEU A 76 -8.48 -26.43 5.70
N ARG A 77 -9.70 -26.57 6.23
CA ARG A 77 -10.46 -25.47 6.86
C ARG A 77 -9.68 -24.70 7.93
N PRO A 78 -9.06 -25.32 8.95
CA PRO A 78 -8.33 -24.58 9.97
C PRO A 78 -7.15 -23.81 9.39
N TRP A 79 -6.47 -24.37 8.38
CA TRP A 79 -5.37 -23.72 7.69
C TRP A 79 -5.84 -22.52 6.87
N MET A 80 -6.93 -22.66 6.11
CA MET A 80 -7.51 -21.55 5.34
C MET A 80 -7.91 -20.38 6.26
N LEU A 81 -8.55 -20.65 7.39
CA LEU A 81 -8.91 -19.61 8.36
C LEU A 81 -7.68 -18.96 9.00
N LEU A 82 -6.66 -19.75 9.34
CA LEU A 82 -5.40 -19.25 9.86
C LEU A 82 -4.69 -18.32 8.87
N TYR A 83 -4.63 -18.69 7.58
CA TYR A 83 -4.05 -17.86 6.53
C TYR A 83 -4.77 -16.51 6.40
N THR A 84 -6.11 -16.49 6.44
CA THR A 84 -6.89 -15.24 6.41
C THR A 84 -6.61 -14.36 7.63
N ILE A 85 -6.48 -14.94 8.82
CA ILE A 85 -6.14 -14.21 10.06
C ILE A 85 -4.73 -13.62 9.96
N ILE A 86 -3.73 -14.44 9.59
CA ILE A 86 -2.33 -13.99 9.45
C ILE A 86 -2.23 -12.86 8.42
N GLY A 87 -2.87 -13.01 7.26
CA GLY A 87 -2.88 -11.97 6.22
C GLY A 87 -3.51 -10.66 6.70
N THR A 88 -4.59 -10.73 7.48
CA THR A 88 -5.24 -9.54 8.05
C THR A 88 -4.35 -8.86 9.09
N LEU A 89 -3.77 -9.63 10.02
CA LEU A 89 -2.87 -9.10 11.04
C LEU A 89 -1.63 -8.45 10.42
N GLN A 90 -1.05 -9.08 9.40
CA GLN A 90 0.09 -8.54 8.66
C GLN A 90 -0.20 -7.12 8.16
N VAL A 91 -1.33 -6.90 7.48
CA VAL A 91 -1.69 -5.58 6.95
C VAL A 91 -1.91 -4.55 8.06
N LEU A 92 -2.62 -4.94 9.12
CA LEU A 92 -2.90 -4.04 10.24
C LEU A 92 -1.63 -3.61 10.98
N VAL A 93 -0.66 -4.52 11.14
CA VAL A 93 0.64 -4.22 11.77
C VAL A 93 1.40 -3.16 10.96
N TRP A 94 1.51 -3.31 9.64
CA TRP A 94 2.26 -2.36 8.81
C TRP A 94 1.57 -1.00 8.67
N ILE A 95 0.24 -0.97 8.61
CA ILE A 95 -0.53 0.28 8.65
C ILE A 95 -0.35 0.97 10.01
N GLY A 96 -0.43 0.21 11.11
CA GLY A 96 -0.23 0.72 12.47
C GLY A 96 1.17 1.30 12.66
N TRP A 97 2.20 0.60 12.21
CA TRP A 97 3.59 1.06 12.24
C TRP A 97 3.79 2.35 11.43
N TYR A 98 3.24 2.43 10.21
CA TYR A 98 3.29 3.65 9.40
C TYR A 98 2.56 4.82 10.08
N ALA A 99 1.39 4.57 10.67
CA ALA A 99 0.63 5.59 11.39
C ALA A 99 1.37 6.08 12.65
N GLN A 100 1.95 5.17 13.44
CA GLN A 100 2.78 5.52 14.60
C GLN A 100 3.97 6.39 14.20
N GLN A 101 4.66 6.06 13.11
CA GLN A 101 5.76 6.87 12.58
C GLN A 101 5.33 8.29 12.20
N LYS A 102 4.12 8.47 11.64
CA LYS A 102 3.61 9.80 11.28
C LYS A 102 3.06 10.57 12.47
N ALA A 103 2.65 9.88 13.53
CA ALA A 103 2.10 10.48 14.74
C ALA A 103 3.18 10.95 15.73
N ASP A 104 4.34 10.31 15.75
CA ASP A 104 5.46 10.66 16.61
C ASP A 104 6.25 11.86 16.02
N PRO A 105 6.24 13.03 16.68
CA PRO A 105 6.96 14.22 16.21
C PRO A 105 8.49 14.10 16.31
N ASP A 106 8.99 13.20 17.16
CA ASP A 106 10.43 12.95 17.37
C ASP A 106 10.93 11.77 16.50
N ALA A 107 10.03 11.05 15.83
CA ALA A 107 10.41 9.95 14.96
C ALA A 107 11.20 10.43 13.75
N VAL A 108 12.29 9.72 13.47
CA VAL A 108 13.10 9.95 12.27
C VAL A 108 12.26 9.60 11.04
N ASN A 109 12.10 10.56 10.13
CA ASN A 109 11.28 10.41 8.93
C ASN A 109 11.85 9.35 7.98
N ARG A 110 11.26 8.15 7.97
CA ARG A 110 11.54 7.10 6.99
C ARG A 110 10.71 7.37 5.72
N SER A 111 11.30 8.07 4.76
CA SER A 111 10.62 8.42 3.49
C SER A 111 10.11 7.20 2.73
N TYR A 112 10.76 6.03 2.86
CA TYR A 112 10.41 4.76 2.20
C TYR A 112 9.32 3.94 2.92
N ALA A 113 8.84 4.35 4.10
CA ALA A 113 7.90 3.55 4.90
C ALA A 113 6.56 3.25 4.22
N HIS A 114 6.14 4.10 3.28
CA HIS A 114 4.94 3.90 2.48
C HIS A 114 5.03 2.66 1.57
N LEU A 115 6.24 2.20 1.21
CA LEU A 115 6.46 1.02 0.38
C LEU A 115 5.95 -0.28 1.06
N ALA A 116 6.09 -0.38 2.39
CA ALA A 116 5.54 -1.51 3.17
C ALA A 116 4.01 -1.54 3.15
N VAL A 117 3.37 -0.37 3.22
CA VAL A 117 1.90 -0.26 3.17
C VAL A 117 1.40 -0.57 1.76
N ILE A 118 2.03 -0.02 0.71
CA ILE A 118 1.67 -0.27 -0.69
C ILE A 118 1.77 -1.75 -1.03
N SER A 119 2.85 -2.42 -0.65
CA SER A 119 3.05 -3.85 -0.89
C SER A 119 2.03 -4.70 -0.12
N GLY A 120 1.84 -4.47 1.19
CA GLY A 120 0.88 -5.23 2.00
C GLY A 120 -0.58 -5.09 1.53
N VAL A 121 -1.02 -3.86 1.25
CA VAL A 121 -2.37 -3.60 0.71
C VAL A 121 -2.48 -4.14 -0.71
N GLY A 122 -1.46 -3.92 -1.54
CA GLY A 122 -1.43 -4.38 -2.94
C GLY A 122 -1.53 -5.90 -3.07
N VAL A 123 -0.81 -6.68 -2.25
CA VAL A 123 -0.90 -8.15 -2.24
C VAL A 123 -2.29 -8.61 -1.80
N SER A 124 -2.91 -7.90 -0.88
CA SER A 124 -4.26 -8.22 -0.43
C SER A 124 -5.31 -7.92 -1.52
N LEU A 125 -5.17 -6.82 -2.24
CA LEU A 125 -6.00 -6.49 -3.42
C LEU A 125 -5.78 -7.48 -4.56
N ALA A 126 -4.52 -7.89 -4.80
CA ALA A 126 -4.20 -8.93 -5.76
C ALA A 126 -4.92 -10.24 -5.41
N LEU A 127 -4.89 -10.68 -4.15
CA LEU A 127 -5.61 -11.85 -3.67
C LEU A 127 -7.13 -11.75 -3.91
N CYS A 128 -7.70 -10.54 -3.92
CA CYS A 128 -9.11 -10.35 -4.26
C CYS A 128 -9.44 -10.72 -5.71
N LEU A 129 -8.46 -10.73 -6.63
CA LEU A 129 -8.68 -11.17 -8.01
C LEU A 129 -9.15 -12.62 -8.07
N GLU A 130 -8.63 -13.49 -7.20
CA GLU A 130 -9.05 -14.90 -7.07
C GLU A 130 -10.53 -15.04 -6.66
N LEU A 131 -11.07 -14.06 -5.93
CA LEU A 131 -12.47 -14.10 -5.47
C LEU A 131 -13.47 -13.79 -6.59
N PHE A 132 -13.05 -13.09 -7.65
CA PHE A 132 -13.94 -12.70 -8.74
C PHE A 132 -14.14 -13.80 -9.79
N ASP A 133 -13.32 -14.86 -9.76
CA ASP A 133 -13.41 -16.10 -10.56
C ASP A 133 -14.07 -15.89 -11.94
N PHE A 134 -13.45 -15.05 -12.78
CA PHE A 134 -14.00 -14.69 -14.08
C PHE A 134 -13.45 -15.60 -15.20
N PRO A 135 -14.24 -15.87 -16.26
CA PRO A 135 -13.80 -16.72 -17.38
C PRO A 135 -12.60 -16.10 -18.12
N PRO A 136 -11.69 -16.93 -18.67
CA PRO A 136 -10.42 -16.44 -19.23
C PRO A 136 -10.63 -15.47 -20.40
N LEU A 137 -10.14 -14.24 -20.24
CA LEU A 137 -10.10 -13.21 -21.26
C LEU A 137 -9.17 -13.64 -22.40
N TRP A 138 -9.68 -13.57 -23.63
CA TRP A 138 -9.00 -14.04 -24.84
C TRP A 138 -8.48 -15.48 -24.76
N ARG A 139 -9.02 -16.30 -23.83
CA ARG A 139 -8.55 -17.66 -23.53
C ARG A 139 -7.10 -17.75 -23.04
N VAL A 140 -6.54 -16.65 -22.53
CA VAL A 140 -5.15 -16.58 -22.05
C VAL A 140 -5.07 -16.05 -20.63
N PHE A 141 -5.85 -15.01 -20.28
CA PHE A 141 -5.76 -14.36 -18.97
C PHE A 141 -7.00 -14.64 -18.13
N ASP A 142 -6.84 -15.40 -17.06
CA ASP A 142 -7.83 -15.61 -16.01
C ASP A 142 -7.48 -14.84 -14.71
N ALA A 143 -8.35 -14.91 -13.72
CA ALA A 143 -8.14 -14.31 -12.40
C ALA A 143 -6.80 -14.72 -11.76
N HIS A 144 -6.45 -16.00 -11.88
CA HIS A 144 -5.23 -16.58 -11.34
C HIS A 144 -3.96 -16.04 -12.00
N SER A 145 -3.94 -15.96 -13.34
CA SER A 145 -2.80 -15.40 -14.08
C SER A 145 -2.61 -13.90 -13.82
N LEU A 146 -3.70 -13.14 -13.62
CA LEU A 146 -3.62 -11.74 -13.22
C LEU A 146 -3.12 -11.58 -11.78
N TRP A 147 -3.46 -12.52 -10.88
CA TRP A 147 -2.87 -12.58 -9.55
C TRP A 147 -1.34 -12.72 -9.63
N HIS A 148 -0.83 -13.71 -10.39
CA HIS A 148 0.62 -13.87 -10.61
C HIS A 148 1.26 -12.63 -11.23
N LEU A 149 0.61 -12.01 -12.21
CA LEU A 149 1.12 -10.80 -12.85
C LEU A 149 1.22 -9.63 -11.85
N SER A 150 0.21 -9.47 -11.00
CA SER A 150 0.15 -8.38 -10.02
C SER A 150 1.18 -8.53 -8.89
N THR A 151 1.52 -9.76 -8.50
CA THR A 151 2.46 -10.01 -7.39
C THR A 151 3.93 -9.79 -7.77
N ILE A 152 4.29 -9.81 -9.06
CA ILE A 152 5.66 -9.53 -9.55
C ILE A 152 6.14 -8.13 -9.10
N PRO A 153 5.50 -7.00 -9.50
CA PRO A 153 5.95 -5.67 -9.10
C PRO A 153 5.80 -5.43 -7.58
N LEU A 154 4.79 -6.03 -6.94
CA LEU A 154 4.58 -5.92 -5.49
C LEU A 154 5.73 -6.55 -4.70
N THR A 155 6.27 -7.67 -5.18
CA THR A 155 7.45 -8.31 -4.60
C THR A 155 8.67 -7.42 -4.73
N ALA A 156 8.90 -6.81 -5.90
CA ALA A 156 10.01 -5.88 -6.08
C ALA A 156 9.92 -4.67 -5.12
N ILE A 157 8.74 -4.08 -4.95
CA ILE A 157 8.49 -2.98 -4.00
C ILE A 157 8.77 -3.41 -2.56
N TRP A 158 8.37 -4.62 -2.16
CA TRP A 158 8.66 -5.16 -0.82
C TRP A 158 10.17 -5.30 -0.57
N TYR A 159 10.92 -5.82 -1.55
CA TYR A 159 12.38 -5.90 -1.42
C TYR A 159 13.03 -4.52 -1.37
N GLN A 160 12.54 -3.54 -2.14
CA GLN A 160 13.03 -2.16 -2.02
C GLN A 160 12.82 -1.60 -0.62
N PHE A 161 11.63 -1.81 -0.04
CA PHE A 161 11.37 -1.44 1.36
C PHE A 161 12.40 -2.06 2.31
N LEU A 162 12.62 -3.37 2.23
CA LEU A 162 13.56 -4.07 3.11
C LEU A 162 15.00 -3.55 2.98
N LEU A 163 15.43 -3.26 1.75
CA LEU A 163 16.77 -2.76 1.49
C LEU A 163 16.97 -1.34 2.05
N GLU A 164 15.97 -0.47 1.92
CA GLU A 164 16.03 0.89 2.49
C GLU A 164 15.92 0.89 4.01
N ASP A 165 15.08 0.02 4.59
CA ASP A 165 14.97 -0.14 6.05
C ASP A 165 16.29 -0.67 6.64
N MET A 166 16.90 -1.68 6.00
CA MET A 166 18.22 -2.19 6.39
C MET A 166 19.31 -1.09 6.31
N ARG A 167 19.35 -0.31 5.23
CA ARG A 167 20.32 0.80 5.07
C ARG A 167 20.16 1.85 6.16
N PHE A 168 18.91 2.15 6.51
CA PHE A 168 18.59 3.12 7.55
C PHE A 168 19.08 2.64 8.93
N GLU A 169 18.82 1.38 9.29
CA GLU A 169 19.23 0.83 10.60
C GLU A 169 20.74 0.59 10.70
N THR A 170 21.40 0.21 9.59
CA THR A 170 22.84 -0.10 9.57
C THR A 170 23.75 1.08 9.24
N GLY A 171 23.19 2.21 8.76
CA GLY A 171 23.95 3.37 8.32
C GLY A 171 24.76 3.16 7.02
N LEU A 172 24.54 2.06 6.30
CA LEU A 172 25.27 1.69 5.07
C LEU A 172 24.77 2.51 3.86
N GLN A 173 25.04 3.81 3.82
CA GLN A 173 24.62 4.70 2.73
C GLN A 173 25.48 4.57 1.45
N HIS A 174 26.63 3.91 1.51
CA HIS A 174 27.64 3.94 0.44
C HIS A 174 27.83 2.65 -0.36
N HIS A 175 27.07 1.58 -0.06
CA HIS A 175 27.12 0.36 -0.87
C HIS A 175 26.00 0.39 -1.94
N PRO A 176 26.37 0.43 -3.23
CA PRO A 176 25.37 0.36 -4.29
C PRO A 176 24.70 -1.02 -4.24
N ILE A 177 23.39 -1.02 -4.02
CA ILE A 177 22.57 -2.22 -4.15
C ILE A 177 22.15 -2.28 -5.62
N PRO A 178 22.34 -3.42 -6.31
CA PRO A 178 21.89 -3.55 -7.69
C PRO A 178 20.40 -3.23 -7.76
N SER A 179 20.03 -2.37 -8.72
CA SER A 179 18.63 -2.08 -9.01
C SER A 179 17.92 -3.38 -9.37
N ILE A 180 16.84 -3.69 -8.65
CA ILE A 180 15.95 -4.80 -9.01
C ILE A 180 15.40 -4.47 -10.41
N PRO A 181 15.59 -5.35 -11.40
CA PRO A 181 15.11 -5.13 -12.76
C PRO A 181 13.58 -5.02 -12.83
#